data_AF-A0A6B9T7R8-F1
#
_entry.id   AF-A0A6B9T7R8-F1
#
_cell.length_a   1.000
_cell.length_b   1.000
_cell.length_c   1.000
_cell.angle_alpha   90.00
_cell.angle_beta   90.00
_cell.angle_gamma   90.00
#
_symmetry.space_group_name_H-M   'P 1'
#
loop_
_entity.id
_entity.type
_entity.pdbx_description
1 polymer ?
#
loop_
_entity_poly.entity_id
_entity_poly.type
_entity_poly.pdbx_seq_one_letter_code
_entity_poly.pdbx_strand_id
1 'polypeptide(L)'
;MADRILTRQEMILLHLLQYIDVPVSGYVMPHAMTQQGIGLAAGMSRAHVSNCMTEMREKGLVDSVYTHPKGTTSRMRAYYLLPSGIERAKEISEHLREERIRVDDVIRRPGNSRGMSPNVARALEELERARNATAALGAEGDQSKARAAIEHASMAILSLSREVA
;
A
#
# COMPACT_ATOMS: atom_id res chain seq x y z
N MET A 1 -6.94 -25.70 9.07
CA MET A 1 -6.81 -24.34 8.48
C MET A 1 -5.32 -24.12 8.30
N ALA A 2 -4.87 -23.89 7.06
CA ALA A 2 -3.46 -23.96 6.68
C ALA A 2 -2.58 -23.05 7.53
N ASP A 3 -1.47 -23.64 8.00
CA ASP A 3 -0.41 -23.06 8.79
C ASP A 3 0.04 -21.72 8.21
N ARG A 4 -0.33 -20.63 8.88
CA ARG A 4 0.13 -19.31 8.51
C ARG A 4 1.08 -18.82 9.58
N ILE A 5 2.36 -18.83 9.22
CA ILE A 5 3.51 -18.45 10.03
C ILE A 5 3.33 -17.06 10.67
N LEU A 6 2.53 -16.17 10.06
CA LEU A 6 2.22 -14.84 10.57
C LEU A 6 0.73 -14.52 10.55
N THR A 7 0.26 -13.81 11.57
CA THR A 7 -1.08 -13.19 11.61
C THR A 7 -1.18 -12.00 10.66
N ARG A 8 -2.41 -11.52 10.41
CA ARG A 8 -2.65 -10.38 9.50
C ARG A 8 -2.07 -9.07 10.06
N GLN A 9 -2.16 -8.89 11.38
CA GLN A 9 -1.58 -7.76 12.08
C GLN A 9 -0.05 -7.76 11.98
N GLU A 10 0.59 -8.92 12.09
CA GLU A 10 2.05 -9.04 11.98
C GLU A 10 2.55 -8.69 10.58
N MET A 11 1.85 -9.11 9.53
CA MET A 11 2.18 -8.71 8.15
C MET A 11 2.03 -7.19 7.95
N ILE A 12 1.04 -6.56 8.59
CA ILE A 12 0.88 -5.10 8.57
C ILE A 12 2.04 -4.40 9.29
N LEU A 13 2.43 -4.90 10.48
CA LEU A 13 3.54 -4.35 11.25
C LEU A 13 4.86 -4.41 10.47
N LEU A 14 5.18 -5.56 9.88
CA LEU A 14 6.36 -5.74 9.02
C LEU A 14 6.34 -4.83 7.79
N HIS A 15 5.16 -4.59 7.22
CA HIS A 15 5.01 -3.67 6.10
C HIS A 15 5.29 -2.23 6.51
N LEU A 16 4.66 -1.76 7.59
CA LEU A 16 4.85 -0.39 8.09
C LEU A 16 6.25 -0.14 8.64
N LEU A 17 6.96 -1.17 9.11
CA LEU A 17 8.34 -1.08 9.58
C LEU A 17 9.29 -0.53 8.51
N GLN A 18 8.98 -0.74 7.23
CA GLN A 18 9.78 -0.23 6.11
C GLN A 18 9.68 1.29 5.92
N TYR A 19 8.77 1.95 6.65
CA TYR A 19 8.48 3.37 6.51
C TYR A 19 8.73 4.15 7.82
N ILE A 20 9.47 3.58 8.78
CA ILE A 20 9.75 4.26 10.06
C ILE A 20 10.56 5.54 9.92
N ASP A 21 11.38 5.64 8.87
CA ASP A 21 12.17 6.85 8.56
C ASP A 21 11.35 7.92 7.81
N VAL A 22 10.09 7.63 7.46
CA VAL A 22 9.20 8.61 6.83
C VAL A 22 8.71 9.59 7.90
N PRO A 23 9.02 10.90 7.80
CA PRO A 23 8.59 11.87 8.78
C PRO A 23 7.07 12.02 8.76
N VAL A 24 6.45 11.82 9.93
CA VAL A 24 5.00 11.96 10.12
C VAL A 24 4.64 13.44 10.10
N SER A 25 4.44 13.98 8.89
CA SER A 25 4.28 15.42 8.66
C SER A 25 2.90 15.82 8.10
N GLY A 26 2.01 14.85 7.86
CA GLY A 26 0.67 15.08 7.30
C GLY A 26 0.64 15.61 5.86
N TYR A 27 1.71 16.22 5.35
CA TYR A 27 1.74 16.83 4.03
C TYR A 27 1.75 15.77 2.90
N VAL A 28 2.72 14.86 2.88
CA VAL A 28 2.85 13.86 1.80
C VAL A 28 3.40 12.54 2.35
N MET A 29 2.50 11.64 2.75
CA MET A 29 2.89 10.27 3.12
C MET A 29 2.78 9.33 1.90
N PRO A 30 3.61 8.27 1.81
CA PRO A 30 3.50 7.25 0.78
C PRO A 30 2.11 6.60 0.71
N HIS A 31 1.62 6.33 -0.51
CA HIS A 31 0.37 5.58 -0.72
C HIS A 31 0.44 4.18 -0.08
N ALA A 32 1.62 3.57 -0.03
CA ALA A 32 1.87 2.30 0.64
C ALA A 32 1.46 2.28 2.12
N MET A 33 1.40 3.44 2.79
CA MET A 33 0.99 3.58 4.18
C MET A 33 -0.54 3.77 4.34
N THR A 34 -1.30 3.80 3.24
CA THR A 34 -2.78 3.86 3.28
C THR A 34 -3.38 2.47 3.40
N GLN A 35 -4.67 2.37 3.78
CA GLN A 35 -5.36 1.06 3.86
C GLN A 35 -5.30 0.27 2.55
N GLN A 36 -5.35 0.96 1.42
CA GLN A 36 -5.29 0.35 0.09
C GLN A 36 -3.88 -0.18 -0.19
N GLY A 37 -2.85 0.64 0.03
CA GLY A 37 -1.45 0.23 -0.13
C GLY A 37 -1.08 -0.95 0.77
N ILE A 38 -1.52 -0.93 2.03
CA ILE A 38 -1.32 -2.03 3.00
C ILE A 38 -2.04 -3.30 2.54
N GLY A 39 -3.28 -3.18 2.04
CA GLY A 39 -4.04 -4.31 1.52
C GLY A 39 -3.36 -4.99 0.33
N LEU A 40 -2.80 -4.19 -0.59
CA LEU A 40 -2.04 -4.69 -1.73
C LEU A 40 -0.76 -5.41 -1.30
N ALA A 41 -0.01 -4.83 -0.35
CA ALA A 41 1.25 -5.42 0.12
C ALA A 41 1.05 -6.74 0.89
N ALA A 42 -0.02 -6.82 1.68
CA ALA A 42 -0.27 -7.92 2.59
C ALA A 42 -1.34 -8.92 2.11
N GLY A 43 -1.81 -8.76 0.86
CA GLY A 43 -2.81 -9.64 0.24
C GLY A 43 -4.14 -9.67 1.00
N MET A 44 -4.66 -8.49 1.37
CA MET A 44 -5.90 -8.34 2.16
C MET A 44 -6.88 -7.39 1.49
N SER A 45 -8.17 -7.58 1.75
CA SER A 45 -9.18 -6.59 1.39
C SER A 45 -9.03 -5.33 2.25
N ARG A 46 -9.38 -4.17 1.68
CA ARG A 46 -9.36 -2.89 2.40
C ARG A 46 -10.21 -2.92 3.68
N ALA A 47 -11.35 -3.61 3.66
CA ALA A 47 -12.20 -3.76 4.84
C ALA A 47 -11.48 -4.52 5.96
N HIS A 48 -10.78 -5.60 5.63
CA HIS A 48 -10.01 -6.36 6.61
C HIS A 48 -8.84 -5.55 7.19
N VAL A 49 -8.14 -4.79 6.33
CA VAL A 49 -7.11 -3.84 6.80
C VAL A 49 -7.71 -2.84 7.77
N SER A 50 -8.89 -2.28 7.47
CA SER A 50 -9.56 -1.32 8.36
C SER A 50 -9.84 -1.91 9.74
N ASN A 51 -10.31 -3.16 9.82
CA ASN A 51 -10.56 -3.83 11.10
C ASN A 51 -9.26 -4.06 11.88
N CYS A 52 -8.21 -4.57 11.21
CA CYS A 52 -6.90 -4.73 11.85
C CYS A 52 -6.35 -3.40 12.36
N MET A 53 -6.51 -2.30 11.62
CA MET A 53 -6.08 -0.97 12.06
C MET A 53 -6.82 -0.51 13.33
N THR A 54 -8.13 -0.77 13.43
CA THR A 54 -8.88 -0.42 14.65
C THR A 54 -8.29 -1.14 15.86
N GLU A 55 -8.13 -2.46 15.79
CA GLU A 55 -7.58 -3.28 16.88
C GLU A 55 -6.12 -2.90 17.21
N MET A 56 -5.29 -2.66 16.19
CA MET A 56 -3.89 -2.32 16.41
C MET A 56 -3.70 -0.93 17.01
N ARG A 57 -4.60 0.03 16.74
CA ARG A 57 -4.62 1.33 17.42
C ARG A 57 -5.06 1.20 18.88
N GLU A 58 -6.07 0.38 19.16
CA GLU A 58 -6.51 0.12 20.54
C GLU A 58 -5.38 -0.50 21.37
N LYS A 59 -4.54 -1.34 20.76
CA LYS A 59 -3.31 -1.90 21.36
C LYS A 59 -2.14 -0.91 21.41
N GLY A 60 -2.30 0.31 20.89
CA GLY A 60 -1.25 1.33 20.86
C GLY A 60 -0.05 0.98 19.97
N LEU A 61 -0.22 0.11 18.97
CA LEU A 61 0.87 -0.32 18.07
C LEU A 61 1.02 0.60 16.86
N VAL A 62 -0.07 1.18 16.40
CA VAL A 62 -0.10 2.07 15.22
C VAL A 62 -0.94 3.29 15.53
N ASP A 63 -0.71 4.34 14.77
CA ASP A 63 -1.61 5.49 14.71
C ASP A 63 -1.73 5.97 13.25
N SER A 64 -2.51 7.03 13.03
CA SER A 64 -2.85 7.51 11.71
C SER A 64 -2.85 9.02 11.59
N VAL A 65 -2.44 9.51 10.43
CA VAL A 65 -2.51 10.93 10.07
C VAL A 65 -3.29 11.07 8.77
N TYR A 66 -4.02 12.17 8.64
CA TYR A 66 -4.58 12.53 7.35
C TYR A 66 -3.52 13.17 6.47
N THR A 67 -3.46 12.75 5.22
CA THR A 67 -2.46 13.22 4.26
C THR A 67 -3.03 13.36 2.85
N HIS A 68 -2.31 14.05 1.98
CA HIS A 68 -2.50 13.99 0.54
C HIS A 68 -1.34 13.15 -0.04
N PRO A 69 -1.52 11.84 -0.21
CA PRO A 69 -0.47 11.01 -0.80
C PRO A 69 0.00 11.58 -2.14
N LYS A 70 1.30 11.48 -2.42
CA LYS A 70 1.90 12.09 -3.61
C LYS A 70 1.13 11.71 -4.88
N GLY A 71 0.59 12.71 -5.56
CA GLY A 71 -0.17 12.58 -6.82
C GLY A 71 -1.68 12.35 -6.68
N THR A 72 -2.24 12.22 -5.47
CA THR A 72 -3.70 12.10 -5.29
C THR A 72 -4.35 13.45 -5.02
N THR A 73 -5.54 13.68 -5.56
CA THR A 73 -6.34 14.89 -5.30
C THR A 73 -7.14 14.82 -3.99
N SER A 74 -7.28 13.62 -3.42
CA SER A 74 -8.12 13.37 -2.24
C SER A 74 -7.29 13.12 -0.99
N ARG A 75 -7.77 13.64 0.13
CA ARG A 75 -7.21 13.39 1.46
C ARG A 75 -7.48 11.95 1.89
N MET A 76 -6.43 11.25 2.33
CA MET A 76 -6.49 9.85 2.77
C MET A 76 -5.88 9.70 4.16
N ARG A 77 -6.22 8.60 4.84
CA ARG A 77 -5.58 8.22 6.10
C ARG A 77 -4.36 7.35 5.81
N ALA A 78 -3.19 7.81 6.24
CA ALA A 78 -1.97 7.03 6.27
C ALA A 78 -1.68 6.57 7.70
N TYR A 79 -1.09 5.39 7.83
CA TYR A 79 -0.79 4.74 9.10
C TYR A 79 0.71 4.62 9.32
N TYR A 80 1.13 4.75 10.56
CA TYR A 80 2.52 4.68 10.97
C TYR A 80 2.65 3.90 12.28
N LEU A 81 3.84 3.36 12.54
CA LEU A 81 4.11 2.62 13.78
C LEU A 81 4.33 3.58 14.94
N LEU A 82 3.76 3.24 16.10
CA LEU A 82 4.17 3.80 17.39
C LEU A 82 5.40 3.03 17.92
N PRO A 83 6.11 3.53 18.95
CA PRO A 83 7.32 2.86 19.46
C PRO A 83 7.13 1.37 19.78
N SER A 84 6.03 1.02 20.46
CA SER A 84 5.65 -0.36 20.76
C SER A 84 5.39 -1.20 19.49
N GLY A 85 4.83 -0.59 18.45
CA GLY A 85 4.65 -1.23 17.14
C GLY A 85 5.97 -1.49 16.42
N ILE A 86 6.95 -0.59 16.55
CA ILE A 86 8.30 -0.77 16.01
C ILE A 86 9.00 -1.93 16.72
N GLU A 87 8.95 -1.97 18.05
CA GLU A 87 9.51 -3.07 18.85
C GLU A 87 8.88 -4.40 18.44
N ARG A 88 7.55 -4.48 18.42
CA ARG A 88 6.84 -5.69 18.00
C ARG A 88 7.19 -6.11 16.57
N ALA A 89 7.27 -5.16 15.63
CA ALA A 89 7.65 -5.45 14.25
C ALA A 89 9.08 -6.02 14.13
N LYS A 90 10.01 -5.50 14.94
CA LYS A 90 11.39 -6.01 15.00
C LYS A 90 11.46 -7.42 15.57
N GLU A 91 10.73 -7.72 16.65
CA GLU A 91 10.63 -9.08 17.20
C GLU A 91 10.16 -10.09 16.15
N ILE A 92 9.10 -9.75 15.40
CA ILE A 92 8.59 -10.61 14.33
C ILE A 92 9.64 -10.77 13.24
N SER A 93 10.33 -9.70 12.85
CA SER A 93 11.38 -9.76 11.83
C SER A 93 12.54 -10.64 12.24
N GLU A 94 12.94 -10.63 13.52
CA GLU A 94 13.99 -11.50 14.03
C GLU A 94 13.52 -12.95 14.11
N HIS A 95 12.28 -13.21 14.53
CA HIS A 95 11.72 -14.57 14.50
C HIS A 95 11.69 -15.17 13.09
N LEU A 96 11.31 -14.38 12.07
CA LEU A 96 11.39 -14.84 10.68
C LEU A 96 12.82 -15.14 10.24
N ARG A 97 13.79 -14.34 10.71
CA ARG A 97 15.21 -14.54 10.40
C ARG A 97 15.71 -15.87 11.00
N GLU A 98 15.32 -16.19 12.23
CA GLU A 98 15.64 -17.45 12.91
C GLU A 98 15.08 -18.65 12.12
N GLU A 99 13.85 -18.53 11.65
CA GLU A 99 13.18 -19.53 10.79
C GLU A 99 13.68 -19.53 9.34
N ARG A 100 14.65 -18.67 8.99
CA ARG A 100 15.21 -18.50 7.62
C ARG A 100 14.17 -18.09 6.57
N ILE A 101 13.12 -17.41 7.00
CA ILE A 101 12.06 -16.85 6.14
C ILE A 101 12.39 -15.39 5.86
N ARG A 102 12.34 -14.98 4.59
CA ARG A 102 12.56 -13.57 4.26
C ARG A 102 11.25 -12.81 4.39
N VAL A 103 11.32 -11.57 4.87
CA VAL A 103 10.16 -10.67 4.95
C VAL A 103 9.47 -10.53 3.58
N ASP A 104 10.24 -10.51 2.49
CA ASP A 104 9.70 -10.39 1.13
C ASP A 104 8.92 -11.64 0.66
N ASP A 105 9.09 -12.78 1.33
CA ASP A 105 8.34 -14.01 1.06
C ASP A 105 6.95 -13.98 1.71
N VAL A 106 6.74 -13.15 2.74
CA VAL A 106 5.48 -13.03 3.49
C VAL A 106 4.70 -11.76 3.19
N ILE A 107 5.38 -10.68 2.81
CA ILE A 107 4.77 -9.43 2.37
C ILE A 107 5.43 -8.91 1.09
N ARG A 108 4.64 -8.40 0.16
CA ARG A 108 5.17 -7.82 -1.07
C ARG A 108 5.52 -6.35 -0.81
N ARG A 109 6.81 -6.00 -0.76
CA ARG A 109 7.21 -4.58 -0.67
C ARG A 109 6.69 -3.81 -1.89
N PRO A 110 5.94 -2.71 -1.71
CA PRO A 110 5.69 -1.78 -2.81
C PRO A 110 7.03 -1.15 -3.21
N GLY A 111 7.64 -1.67 -4.27
CA GLY A 111 8.97 -1.24 -4.71
C GLY A 111 9.99 -2.37 -4.92
N ASN A 112 9.80 -3.57 -4.34
CA ASN A 112 10.80 -4.66 -4.39
C ASN A 112 10.34 -5.90 -5.18
N SER A 113 9.59 -5.69 -6.26
CA SER A 113 9.76 -6.60 -7.41
C SER A 113 10.98 -6.06 -8.13
N ARG A 114 12.06 -6.85 -8.29
CA ARG A 114 13.27 -6.46 -9.05
C ARG A 114 12.91 -5.45 -10.15
N GLY A 115 13.18 -4.16 -9.92
CA GLY A 115 13.00 -3.07 -10.89
C GLY A 115 11.66 -2.32 -10.96
N MET A 116 10.75 -2.33 -9.97
CA MET A 116 9.47 -1.59 -10.10
C MET A 116 9.32 -0.42 -9.11
N SER A 117 9.43 0.82 -9.59
CA SER A 117 9.26 2.06 -8.78
C SER A 117 7.83 2.21 -8.21
N PRO A 118 7.63 2.87 -7.05
CA PRO A 118 6.31 3.20 -6.48
C PRO A 118 5.37 3.93 -7.45
N ASN A 119 5.92 4.67 -8.42
CA ASN A 119 5.15 5.31 -9.49
C ASN A 119 4.56 4.28 -10.46
N VAL A 120 5.19 3.12 -10.63
CA VAL A 120 4.72 2.02 -11.48
C VAL A 120 3.61 1.23 -10.79
N ALA A 121 3.67 1.06 -9.46
CA ALA A 121 2.57 0.47 -8.70
C ALA A 121 1.30 1.33 -8.84
N ARG A 122 1.47 2.66 -8.78
CA ARG A 122 0.40 3.62 -9.05
C ARG A 122 -0.10 3.53 -10.51
N ALA A 123 0.80 3.43 -11.49
CA ALA A 123 0.41 3.31 -12.90
C ALA A 123 -0.33 1.99 -13.20
N LEU A 124 0.10 0.87 -12.62
CA LEU A 124 -0.59 -0.41 -12.71
C LEU A 124 -1.99 -0.36 -12.10
N GLU A 125 -2.12 0.29 -10.96
CA GLU A 125 -3.39 0.43 -10.26
C GLU A 125 -4.37 1.32 -11.05
N GLU A 126 -3.88 2.38 -11.69
CA GLU A 126 -4.68 3.21 -12.60
C GLU A 126 -5.04 2.46 -13.89
N LEU A 127 -4.14 1.66 -14.46
CA LEU A 127 -4.42 0.80 -15.62
C LEU A 127 -5.45 -0.28 -15.29
N GLU A 128 -5.38 -0.86 -14.09
CA GLU A 128 -6.33 -1.86 -13.64
C GLU A 128 -7.71 -1.26 -13.35
N ARG A 129 -7.77 -0.05 -12.79
CA ARG A 129 -9.02 0.72 -12.69
C ARG A 129 -9.60 1.07 -14.06
N ALA A 130 -8.77 1.51 -15.00
CA ALA A 130 -9.19 1.80 -16.37
C ALA A 130 -9.73 0.54 -17.05
N ARG A 131 -9.05 -0.61 -16.91
CA ARG A 131 -9.49 -1.91 -17.42
C ARG A 131 -10.82 -2.37 -16.81
N ASN A 132 -10.98 -2.21 -15.50
CA ASN A 132 -12.21 -2.63 -14.83
C ASN A 132 -13.37 -1.67 -15.14
N ALA A 133 -13.08 -0.37 -15.33
CA ALA A 133 -14.05 0.62 -15.78
C ALA A 133 -14.50 0.35 -17.22
N THR A 134 -13.59 0.02 -18.14
CA THR A 134 -13.94 -0.37 -19.51
C THR A 134 -14.68 -1.71 -19.56
N ALA A 135 -14.34 -2.67 -18.71
CA ALA A 135 -15.08 -3.93 -18.58
C ALA A 135 -16.49 -3.74 -17.98
N ALA A 136 -16.69 -2.73 -17.12
CA ALA A 136 -17.98 -2.36 -16.56
C ALA A 136 -18.85 -1.51 -17.51
N LEU A 137 -18.23 -0.88 -18.51
CA LEU A 137 -18.92 -0.20 -19.60
C LEU A 137 -19.27 -1.24 -20.67
N GLY A 138 -20.46 -1.85 -20.55
CA GLY A 138 -21.15 -2.36 -21.74
C GLY A 138 -21.34 -1.23 -22.77
N ALA A 139 -21.69 -1.58 -24.02
CA ALA A 139 -21.68 -0.72 -25.21
C ALA A 139 -22.41 0.65 -25.13
N GLU A 140 -23.13 0.95 -24.05
CA GLU A 140 -23.92 2.18 -23.85
C GLU A 140 -23.45 3.07 -22.69
N GLY A 141 -22.29 2.81 -22.07
CA GLY A 141 -21.81 3.58 -20.92
C GLY A 141 -21.02 4.85 -21.27
N ASP A 142 -21.16 5.89 -20.44
CA ASP A 142 -20.53 7.23 -20.55
C ASP A 142 -19.01 7.17 -20.81
N GLN A 143 -18.66 7.37 -22.08
CA GLN A 143 -17.30 7.30 -22.60
C GLN A 143 -16.36 8.36 -22.00
N SER A 144 -16.89 9.43 -21.40
CA SER A 144 -16.11 10.53 -20.83
C SER A 144 -15.28 10.08 -19.63
N LYS A 145 -15.82 9.19 -18.79
CA LYS A 145 -15.12 8.66 -17.60
C LYS A 145 -14.00 7.68 -18.00
N ALA A 146 -14.23 6.87 -19.02
CA ALA A 146 -13.19 6.00 -19.58
C ALA A 146 -12.06 6.81 -20.19
N ARG A 147 -12.39 7.87 -20.93
CA ARG A 147 -11.44 8.78 -21.56
C ARG A 147 -10.56 9.49 -20.52
N ALA A 148 -11.16 10.00 -19.44
CA ALA A 148 -10.43 10.60 -18.34
C ALA A 148 -9.50 9.60 -17.63
N ALA A 149 -9.95 8.36 -17.39
CA ALA A 149 -9.10 7.33 -16.80
C ALA A 149 -7.91 6.95 -17.71
N ILE A 150 -8.14 6.87 -19.02
CA ILE A 150 -7.09 6.59 -20.03
C ILE A 150 -6.08 7.74 -20.12
N GLU A 151 -6.55 8.99 -20.10
CA GLU A 151 -5.69 10.18 -20.12
C GLU A 151 -4.82 10.25 -18.86
N HIS A 152 -5.40 10.00 -17.68
CA HIS A 152 -4.66 9.98 -16.44
C HIS A 152 -3.63 8.85 -16.37
N ALA A 153 -3.97 7.65 -16.85
CA ALA A 153 -3.03 6.54 -16.97
C ALA A 153 -1.89 6.88 -17.96
N SER A 154 -2.21 7.50 -19.09
CA SER A 154 -1.21 7.96 -20.07
C SER A 154 -0.27 9.02 -19.48
N MET A 155 -0.79 9.96 -18.69
CA MET A 155 0.01 10.97 -18.00
C MET A 155 0.93 10.37 -16.94
N ALA A 156 0.47 9.33 -16.21
CA ALA A 156 1.30 8.59 -15.26
C ALA A 156 2.43 7.83 -15.97
N ILE A 157 2.15 7.22 -17.12
CA ILE A 157 3.15 6.53 -17.95
C ILE A 157 4.18 7.53 -18.51
N LEU A 158 3.74 8.70 -19.01
CA LEU A 158 4.65 9.74 -19.51
C LEU A 158 5.51 10.38 -18.41
N SER A 159 5.01 10.42 -17.17
CA SER A 159 5.80 10.83 -16.01
C SER A 159 6.89 9.80 -15.68
N LEU A 160 6.55 8.51 -15.77
CA LEU A 160 7.50 7.40 -15.57
C LEU A 160 8.61 7.39 -16.64
N SER A 161 8.27 7.62 -17.91
CA SER A 161 9.27 7.66 -18.99
C SER A 161 10.28 8.80 -18.85
N ARG A 162 9.92 9.89 -18.16
CA ARG A 162 10.81 11.04 -17.91
C ARG A 162 11.74 10.85 -16.70
N GLU A 163 11.43 9.92 -15.80
CA GLU A 163 12.30 9.58 -14.67
C GLU A 163 13.40 8.58 -15.04
N VAL A 164 13.30 7.94 -16.21
CA VAL A 164 14.23 6.91 -16.71
C VAL A 164 15.24 7.45 -17.73
N ALA A 165 15.03 8.66 -18.25
CA ALA A 165 15.92 9.36 -19.19
C ALA A 165 16.84 10.36 -18.46
#